data_AF-A0A7I7T0J6-F1
#
_entry.id   AF-A0A7I7T0J6-F1
#
_cell.length_a   1.000
_cell.length_b   1.000
_cell.length_c   1.000
_cell.angle_alpha   90.00
_cell.angle_beta   90.00
_cell.angle_gamma   90.00
#
_symmetry.space_group_name_H-M   'P 1'
#
loop_
_entity.id
_entity.type
_entity.pdbx_description
1 polymer ?
#
loop_
_entity_poly.entity_id
_entity_poly.type
_entity_poly.pdbx_seq_one_letter_code
_entity_poly.pdbx_strand_id
1 'polypeptide(L)'
;MQSYGRRYVATVLVDANGPIVVYRKTHLGADEKGSFWSGPGPHAICLDGWRIGLGICRDTGIGKNLSGTAQLGVDLYAWGVVHHDWELVEQERRARHIAAICRAPVAMASFAGSTGEGFLTTAGHSAIWSATSTLIARAGNGPAEIASATLPRVPSLPTEELSRHAGADQSGSWPKWRGGAEGRDSGDPVSPHSLVTPQDKSNVHCSQYSFDLVPPSGPRQYTDRAPRDIP
;
A
#
# COMPACT_ATOMS: atom_id res chain seq x y z
N MET A 1 16.73 -15.73 23.94
CA MET A 1 15.87 -14.59 24.31
C MET A 1 14.63 -14.66 23.43
N GLN A 2 13.51 -15.12 23.99
CA GLN A 2 12.23 -15.30 23.28
C GLN A 2 11.72 -13.94 22.81
N SER A 3 11.33 -13.82 21.54
CA SER A 3 10.80 -12.58 20.96
C SER A 3 9.33 -12.38 21.37
N TYR A 4 9.06 -12.20 22.66
CA TYR A 4 7.77 -11.66 23.09
C TYR A 4 7.82 -10.14 22.93
N GLY A 5 6.86 -9.55 22.20
CA GLY A 5 6.48 -8.15 22.41
C GLY A 5 6.53 -7.16 21.23
N ARG A 6 6.95 -7.55 20.02
CA ARG A 6 6.82 -6.64 18.86
C ARG A 6 5.49 -6.84 18.16
N ARG A 7 4.65 -5.80 18.17
CA ARG A 7 3.40 -5.75 17.41
C ARG A 7 3.63 -5.02 16.10
N TYR A 8 2.99 -5.49 15.03
CA TYR A 8 3.05 -4.88 13.70
C TYR A 8 1.64 -4.75 13.13
N VAL A 9 1.41 -3.70 12.33
CA VAL A 9 0.31 -3.68 11.37
C VAL A 9 0.82 -4.41 10.13
N ALA A 10 0.12 -5.46 9.69
CA ALA A 10 0.64 -6.40 8.71
C ALA A 10 -0.41 -6.84 7.69
N THR A 11 0.05 -7.18 6.49
CA THR A 11 -0.73 -7.93 5.50
C THR A 11 -0.40 -9.41 5.66
N VAL A 12 -1.43 -10.23 5.66
CA VAL A 12 -1.34 -11.69 5.79
C VAL A 12 -1.86 -12.31 4.51
N LEU A 13 -1.06 -13.19 3.91
CA LEU A 13 -1.51 -14.10 2.86
C LEU A 13 -2.08 -15.33 3.57
N VAL A 14 -3.27 -15.77 3.17
CA VAL A 14 -3.88 -17.00 3.69
C VAL A 14 -4.11 -17.94 2.51
N ASP A 15 -3.50 -19.12 2.57
CA ASP A 15 -3.70 -20.18 1.57
C ASP A 15 -4.01 -21.52 2.26
N ALA A 16 -3.98 -22.63 1.50
CA ALA A 16 -4.22 -23.97 2.03
C ALA A 16 -3.20 -24.42 3.08
N ASN A 17 -2.02 -23.78 3.16
CA ASN A 17 -0.98 -24.03 4.15
C ASN A 17 -1.14 -23.16 5.40
N GLY A 18 -2.05 -22.19 5.38
CA GLY A 18 -2.38 -21.30 6.50
C GLY A 18 -1.94 -19.85 6.32
N PRO A 19 -2.02 -19.04 7.38
CA PRO A 19 -1.68 -17.62 7.33
C PRO A 19 -0.17 -17.36 7.40
N ILE A 20 0.34 -16.50 6.52
CA ILE A 20 1.74 -16.04 6.49
C ILE A 20 1.77 -14.52 6.43
N VAL A 21 2.57 -13.88 7.29
CA VAL A 21 2.81 -12.43 7.22
C VAL A 21 3.68 -12.13 6.01
N VAL A 22 3.13 -11.37 5.05
CA VAL A 22 3.80 -11.02 3.78
C VAL A 22 4.17 -9.56 3.67
N TYR A 23 3.67 -8.71 4.56
CA TYR A 23 4.05 -7.31 4.62
C TYR A 23 3.89 -6.77 6.04
N ARG A 24 4.76 -5.84 6.43
CA ARG A 24 4.64 -5.08 7.67
C ARG A 24 4.66 -3.60 7.32
N LYS A 25 3.68 -2.85 7.81
CA LYS A 25 3.54 -1.42 7.56
C LYS A 25 4.84 -0.70 7.91
N THR A 26 5.39 0.03 6.95
CA THR A 26 6.70 0.68 7.14
C THR A 26 6.52 2.05 7.81
N HIS A 27 5.54 2.82 7.36
CA HIS A 27 5.32 4.19 7.78
C HIS A 27 4.09 4.28 8.68
N LEU A 28 4.34 4.25 9.99
CA LEU A 28 3.29 4.30 11.02
C LEU A 28 2.60 5.67 11.08
N GLY A 29 1.28 5.67 11.26
CA GLY A 29 0.46 6.82 11.66
C GLY A 29 0.83 7.33 13.05
N ALA A 30 0.39 8.54 13.41
CA ALA A 30 0.71 9.12 14.72
C ALA A 30 0.24 8.22 15.86
N ASP A 31 -1.00 7.75 15.78
CA ASP A 31 -1.63 6.89 16.79
C ASP A 31 -1.04 5.47 16.84
N GLU A 32 -0.32 5.05 15.79
CA GLU A 32 0.28 3.72 15.70
C GLU A 32 1.67 3.65 16.37
N LYS A 33 2.41 4.75 16.44
CA LYS A 33 3.81 4.78 16.89
C LYS A 33 4.03 4.34 18.35
N GLY A 34 3.01 4.47 19.20
CA GLY A 34 3.07 4.02 20.59
C GLY A 34 2.86 2.52 20.77
N SER A 35 2.30 1.84 19.77
CA SER A 35 1.84 0.44 19.89
C SER A 35 2.51 -0.52 18.92
N PHE A 36 3.02 -0.03 17.78
CA PHE A 36 3.52 -0.85 16.69
C PHE A 36 4.94 -0.50 16.30
N TRP A 37 5.64 -1.49 15.73
CA TRP A 37 6.96 -1.34 15.14
C TRP A 37 6.85 -1.15 13.63
N SER A 38 7.76 -0.36 13.05
CA SER A 38 7.87 -0.21 11.60
C SER A 38 8.39 -1.50 10.95
N GLY A 39 7.83 -1.80 9.78
CA GLY A 39 8.36 -2.78 8.84
C GLY A 39 9.65 -2.33 8.16
N PRO A 40 10.32 -3.24 7.42
CA PRO A 40 11.66 -3.02 6.87
C PRO A 40 11.69 -2.11 5.63
N GLY A 41 10.54 -1.79 5.04
CA GLY A 41 10.48 -1.00 3.82
C GLY A 41 9.61 -1.60 2.72
N PRO A 42 9.77 -1.07 1.49
CA PRO A 42 9.15 -1.61 0.28
C PRO A 42 9.40 -3.10 0.11
N HIS A 43 8.35 -3.83 -0.26
CA HIS A 43 8.38 -5.28 -0.36
C HIS A 43 7.38 -5.77 -1.40
N ALA A 44 7.71 -6.89 -2.05
CA ALA A 44 6.84 -7.56 -3.00
C ALA A 44 6.93 -9.07 -2.83
N ILE A 45 5.81 -9.75 -3.02
CA ILE A 45 5.74 -11.21 -3.05
C ILE A 45 5.61 -11.72 -4.48
N CYS A 46 6.07 -12.93 -4.75
CA CYS A 46 5.70 -13.66 -5.96
C CYS A 46 4.55 -14.61 -5.63
N LEU A 47 3.44 -14.49 -6.37
CA LEU A 47 2.28 -15.37 -6.25
C LEU A 47 1.78 -15.74 -7.65
N ASP A 48 1.76 -17.02 -8.00
CA ASP A 48 1.32 -17.51 -9.31
C ASP A 48 2.03 -16.79 -10.48
N GLY A 49 3.32 -16.54 -10.27
CA GLY A 49 4.18 -15.81 -11.17
C GLY A 49 4.07 -14.28 -11.06
N TRP A 50 2.99 -13.71 -10.53
CA TRP A 50 2.83 -12.26 -10.37
C TRP A 50 3.75 -11.72 -9.29
N ARG A 51 4.48 -10.65 -9.60
CA ARG A 51 5.17 -9.85 -8.58
C ARG A 51 4.21 -8.81 -8.01
N ILE A 52 3.74 -9.01 -6.78
CA ILE A 52 2.75 -8.15 -6.13
C ILE A 52 3.44 -7.25 -5.11
N GLY A 53 3.50 -5.95 -5.38
CA GLY A 53 3.92 -4.94 -4.41
C GLY A 53 2.86 -4.70 -3.35
N LEU A 54 3.28 -4.51 -2.10
CA LEU A 54 2.39 -4.37 -0.96
C LEU A 54 2.56 -3.01 -0.25
N GLY A 55 1.46 -2.51 0.30
CA GLY A 55 1.44 -1.29 1.12
C GLY A 55 0.26 -1.25 2.07
N ILE A 56 0.36 -0.47 3.15
CA ILE A 56 -0.74 -0.25 4.10
C ILE A 56 -0.93 1.24 4.36
N CYS A 57 -2.11 1.76 4.00
CA CYS A 57 -2.61 3.09 4.30
C CYS A 57 -1.55 4.17 4.06
N ARG A 58 -0.95 4.73 5.12
CA ARG A 58 0.06 5.78 5.06
C ARG A 58 1.23 5.46 4.14
N ASP A 59 1.63 4.19 4.01
CA ASP A 59 2.73 3.76 3.13
C ASP A 59 2.57 4.23 1.69
N THR A 60 1.34 4.38 1.20
CA THR A 60 1.06 4.76 -0.19
C THR A 60 1.14 6.26 -0.46
N GLY A 61 1.13 7.07 0.59
CA GLY A 61 1.40 8.51 0.52
C GLY A 61 2.88 8.88 0.63
N ILE A 62 3.76 7.91 0.94
CA ILE A 62 5.19 8.18 1.13
C ILE A 62 5.97 7.92 -0.15
N GLY A 63 6.46 8.99 -0.78
CA GLY A 63 7.17 8.93 -2.06
C GLY A 63 8.38 7.97 -2.05
N LYS A 64 9.15 7.90 -0.96
CA LYS A 64 10.26 6.95 -0.81
C LYS A 64 9.78 5.50 -0.84
N ASN A 65 8.67 5.20 -0.16
CA ASN A 65 8.10 3.86 -0.12
C ASN A 65 7.59 3.45 -1.50
N LEU A 66 6.82 4.34 -2.14
CA LEU A 66 6.28 4.13 -3.48
C LEU A 66 7.38 3.93 -4.52
N SER A 67 8.40 4.79 -4.52
CA SER A 67 9.54 4.69 -5.44
C SER A 67 10.32 3.39 -5.23
N GLY A 68 10.54 2.98 -3.98
CA GLY A 68 11.20 1.72 -3.69
C GLY A 68 10.37 0.51 -4.11
N THR A 69 9.04 0.54 -3.96
CA THR A 69 8.19 -0.55 -4.46
C THR A 69 8.18 -0.61 -5.98
N ALA A 70 8.18 0.53 -6.67
CA ALA A 70 8.27 0.58 -8.13
C ALA A 70 9.59 -0.03 -8.65
N GLN A 71 10.71 0.20 -7.95
CA GLN A 71 12.02 -0.40 -8.30
C GLN A 71 12.04 -1.93 -8.18
N LEU A 72 11.08 -2.54 -7.47
CA LEU A 72 10.96 -3.99 -7.43
C LEU A 72 10.40 -4.58 -8.74
N GLY A 73 9.89 -3.75 -9.66
CA GLY A 73 9.35 -4.19 -10.95
C GLY A 73 8.04 -4.97 -10.83
N VAL A 74 7.11 -4.43 -10.04
CA VAL A 74 5.85 -5.10 -9.68
C VAL A 74 4.90 -5.22 -10.88
N ASP A 75 4.23 -6.36 -10.99
CA ASP A 75 3.17 -6.62 -11.97
C ASP A 75 1.81 -6.10 -11.47
N LEU A 76 1.66 -5.91 -10.15
CA LEU A 76 0.46 -5.41 -9.47
C LEU A 76 0.87 -4.71 -8.17
N TYR A 77 0.19 -3.62 -7.78
CA TYR A 77 0.30 -3.04 -6.45
C TYR A 77 -0.99 -3.23 -5.65
N ALA A 78 -0.93 -3.91 -4.51
CA ALA A 78 -2.08 -4.16 -3.63
C ALA A 78 -1.92 -3.44 -2.29
N TRP A 79 -2.95 -2.73 -1.81
CA TRP A 79 -2.83 -1.97 -0.55
C TRP A 79 -4.13 -1.67 0.17
N GLY A 80 -4.12 -1.89 1.49
CA GLY A 80 -5.28 -1.69 2.36
C GLY A 80 -5.33 -0.31 2.95
N VAL A 81 -6.53 0.27 3.09
CA VAL A 81 -6.70 1.61 3.64
C VAL A 81 -7.97 1.72 4.47
N VAL A 82 -7.91 2.59 5.48
CA VAL A 82 -9.08 3.22 6.07
C VAL A 82 -8.84 4.72 5.96
N HIS A 83 -9.82 5.41 5.42
CA HIS A 83 -9.86 6.85 5.22
C HIS A 83 -11.27 7.31 5.60
N HIS A 84 -11.38 8.54 6.06
CA HIS A 84 -12.68 9.18 6.23
C HIS A 84 -13.38 9.36 4.89
N ASP A 85 -14.70 9.49 4.90
CA ASP A 85 -15.51 9.72 3.71
C ASP A 85 -15.06 10.97 2.91
N TRP A 86 -14.69 12.06 3.59
CA TRP A 86 -14.16 13.28 2.96
C TRP A 86 -12.77 13.11 2.33
N GLU A 87 -12.07 12.01 2.61
CA GLU A 87 -10.76 11.70 2.03
C GLU A 87 -10.85 10.85 0.75
N LEU A 88 -12.06 10.59 0.22
CA LEU A 88 -12.24 9.80 -1.01
C LEU A 88 -11.44 10.35 -2.20
N VAL A 89 -11.36 11.68 -2.33
CA VAL A 89 -10.57 12.32 -3.41
C VAL A 89 -9.07 12.00 -3.26
N GLU A 90 -8.54 12.02 -2.04
CA GLU A 90 -7.15 11.65 -1.77
C GLU A 90 -6.92 10.15 -1.98
N GLN A 91 -7.88 9.31 -1.59
CA GLN A 91 -7.85 7.86 -1.82
C GLN A 91 -7.70 7.54 -3.32
N GLU A 92 -8.53 8.17 -4.17
CA GLU A 92 -8.46 7.99 -5.62
C GLU A 92 -7.19 8.59 -6.22
N ARG A 93 -6.75 9.76 -5.74
CA ARG A 93 -5.51 10.39 -6.19
C ARG A 93 -4.31 9.49 -5.93
N ARG A 94 -4.21 8.89 -4.74
CA ARG A 94 -3.13 7.93 -4.41
C ARG A 94 -3.16 6.73 -5.34
N ALA A 95 -4.32 6.13 -5.57
CA ALA A 95 -4.41 4.96 -6.44
C ALA A 95 -3.93 5.25 -7.88
N ARG A 96 -4.36 6.37 -8.48
CA ARG A 96 -3.89 6.80 -9.81
C ARG A 96 -2.39 7.10 -9.81
N HIS A 97 -1.90 7.78 -8.77
CA HIS A 97 -0.47 8.09 -8.65
C HIS A 97 0.39 6.83 -8.53
N ILE A 98 -0.04 5.84 -7.74
CA ILE A 98 0.65 4.54 -7.62
C ILE A 98 0.68 3.82 -8.97
N ALA A 99 -0.46 3.77 -9.68
CA ALA A 99 -0.53 3.13 -10.99
C ALA A 99 0.47 3.74 -11.97
N ALA A 100 0.56 5.07 -12.01
CA ALA A 100 1.49 5.78 -12.88
C ALA A 100 2.96 5.55 -12.49
N ILE A 101 3.31 5.57 -11.20
CA ILE A 101 4.69 5.41 -10.73
C ILE A 101 5.17 3.97 -10.88
N CYS A 102 4.36 2.99 -10.48
CA CYS A 102 4.71 1.58 -10.61
C CYS A 102 4.54 1.04 -12.03
N ARG A 103 3.84 1.77 -12.92
CA ARG A 103 3.45 1.32 -14.27
C ARG A 103 2.75 -0.03 -14.24
N ALA A 104 1.93 -0.24 -13.21
CA ALA A 104 1.25 -1.49 -12.91
C ALA A 104 -0.19 -1.21 -12.49
N PRO A 105 -1.12 -2.16 -12.72
CA PRO A 105 -2.44 -2.10 -12.11
C PRO A 105 -2.38 -1.96 -10.60
N VAL A 106 -3.43 -1.39 -10.01
CA VAL A 106 -3.56 -1.19 -8.56
C VAL A 106 -4.85 -1.84 -8.08
N ALA A 107 -4.77 -2.62 -7.00
CA ALA A 107 -5.91 -3.13 -6.26
C ALA A 107 -5.92 -2.53 -4.85
N MET A 108 -7.00 -1.84 -4.50
CA MET A 108 -7.16 -1.22 -3.19
C MET A 108 -8.38 -1.80 -2.49
N ALA A 109 -8.19 -2.30 -1.27
CA ALA A 109 -9.29 -2.58 -0.36
C ALA A 109 -9.39 -1.43 0.64
N SER A 110 -10.52 -0.71 0.60
CA SER A 110 -10.81 0.37 1.54
C SER A 110 -11.90 -0.07 2.50
N PHE A 111 -11.69 0.16 3.78
CA PHE A 111 -12.63 -0.21 4.84
C PHE A 111 -13.96 0.53 4.67
N ALA A 112 -15.06 -0.23 4.74
CA ALA A 112 -16.42 0.28 4.63
C ALA A 112 -17.18 0.07 5.94
N GLY A 113 -17.71 1.16 6.50
CA GLY A 113 -18.43 1.18 7.77
C GLY A 113 -17.68 1.87 8.91
N SER A 114 -18.31 1.95 10.08
CA SER A 114 -17.66 2.52 11.28
C SER A 114 -16.63 1.58 11.86
N THR A 115 -15.50 2.12 12.28
CA THR A 115 -14.43 1.37 12.98
C THR A 115 -14.64 1.29 14.49
N GLY A 116 -15.65 1.97 15.03
CA GLY A 116 -15.91 2.05 16.46
C GLY A 116 -15.01 3.04 17.22
N GLU A 117 -13.81 3.36 16.73
CA GLU A 117 -12.94 4.42 17.26
C GLU A 117 -12.28 5.20 16.12
N GLY A 118 -12.38 6.54 16.14
CA GLY A 118 -11.66 7.42 15.22
C GLY A 118 -12.28 7.58 13.83
N PHE A 119 -12.87 6.53 13.23
CA PHE A 119 -13.57 6.63 11.94
C PHE A 119 -15.05 6.24 12.06
N LEU A 120 -15.91 7.26 12.23
CA LEU A 120 -17.37 7.09 12.31
C LEU A 120 -17.99 6.79 10.93
N THR A 121 -17.51 7.49 9.90
CA THR A 121 -17.83 7.27 8.49
C THR A 121 -16.53 7.09 7.72
N THR A 122 -16.45 6.02 6.93
CA THR A 122 -15.28 5.73 6.08
C THR A 122 -15.63 5.83 4.62
N ALA A 123 -14.61 6.05 3.79
CA ALA A 123 -14.78 6.18 2.35
C ALA A 123 -15.33 4.90 1.70
N GLY A 124 -14.92 3.71 2.16
CA GLY A 124 -15.16 2.47 1.40
C GLY A 124 -14.63 2.62 -0.03
N HIS A 125 -15.41 2.18 -1.02
CA HIS A 125 -15.05 2.30 -2.44
C HIS A 125 -13.74 1.58 -2.80
N SER A 126 -13.59 0.34 -2.32
CA SER A 126 -12.57 -0.59 -2.83
C SER A 126 -12.59 -0.60 -4.36
N ALA A 127 -11.42 -0.57 -4.99
CA ALA A 127 -11.35 -0.33 -6.42
C ALA A 127 -10.08 -0.90 -7.05
N ILE A 128 -10.19 -1.15 -8.36
CA ILE A 128 -9.13 -1.65 -9.22
C ILE A 128 -8.89 -0.62 -10.33
N TRP A 129 -7.64 -0.23 -10.52
CA TRP A 129 -7.21 0.67 -11.60
C TRP A 129 -6.23 -0.03 -12.53
N SER A 130 -6.27 0.34 -13.81
CA SER A 130 -5.29 -0.07 -14.80
C SER A 130 -3.94 0.58 -14.57
N ALA A 131 -2.89 0.07 -15.22
CA ALA A 131 -1.58 0.71 -15.26
C ALA A 131 -1.60 2.12 -15.88
N THR A 132 -2.62 2.43 -16.69
CA THR A 132 -2.85 3.77 -17.27
C THR A 132 -3.70 4.68 -16.37
N SER A 133 -3.88 4.30 -15.09
CA SER A 133 -4.66 5.07 -14.10
C SER A 133 -6.17 5.16 -14.41
N THR A 134 -6.70 4.27 -15.25
CA THR A 134 -8.14 4.20 -15.56
C THR A 134 -8.84 3.30 -14.55
N LEU A 135 -10.01 3.70 -14.05
CA LEU A 135 -10.80 2.85 -13.16
C LEU A 135 -11.37 1.66 -13.93
N ILE A 136 -11.12 0.44 -13.44
CA ILE A 136 -11.61 -0.81 -14.03
C ILE A 136 -12.87 -1.29 -13.29
N ALA A 137 -12.80 -1.33 -11.95
CA ALA A 137 -13.89 -1.79 -11.10
C ALA A 137 -13.90 -1.01 -9.79
N ARG A 138 -15.08 -0.84 -9.20
CA ARG A 138 -15.30 -0.14 -7.93
C ARG A 138 -16.46 -0.78 -7.18
N ALA A 139 -16.29 -0.99 -5.89
CA ALA A 139 -17.34 -1.31 -4.94
C ALA A 139 -18.02 -0.01 -4.46
N GLY A 140 -19.23 -0.11 -3.91
CA GLY A 140 -19.83 0.98 -3.15
C GLY A 140 -19.09 1.25 -1.84
N ASN A 141 -19.71 2.09 -1.00
CA ASN A 141 -19.17 2.46 0.31
C ASN A 141 -19.74 1.60 1.45
N GLY A 142 -20.57 0.60 1.13
CA GLY A 142 -21.14 -0.33 2.10
C GLY A 142 -20.23 -1.51 2.45
N PRO A 143 -20.37 -2.09 3.65
CA PRO A 143 -19.75 -3.38 3.97
C PRO A 143 -20.16 -4.48 2.99
N ALA A 144 -19.31 -5.50 2.85
CA ALA A 144 -19.52 -6.68 2.00
C ALA A 144 -19.62 -6.42 0.49
N GLU A 145 -19.45 -5.18 0.02
CA GLU A 145 -19.34 -4.89 -1.41
C GLU A 145 -17.96 -5.25 -1.98
N ILE A 146 -17.94 -5.82 -3.19
CA ILE A 146 -16.74 -6.38 -3.81
C ILE A 146 -16.52 -5.75 -5.19
N ALA A 147 -15.27 -5.36 -5.46
CA ALA A 147 -14.79 -5.03 -6.79
C ALA A 147 -13.95 -6.18 -7.33
N SER A 148 -14.27 -6.67 -8.53
CA SER A 148 -13.53 -7.76 -9.18
C SER A 148 -13.17 -7.41 -10.62
N ALA A 149 -11.99 -7.85 -11.07
CA ALA A 149 -11.58 -7.72 -12.46
C ALA A 149 -10.57 -8.82 -12.83
N THR A 150 -10.57 -9.21 -14.11
CA THR A 150 -9.52 -10.05 -14.69
C THR A 150 -8.46 -9.14 -15.31
N LEU A 151 -7.21 -9.26 -14.86
CA LEU A 151 -6.10 -8.44 -15.35
C LEU A 151 -5.21 -9.27 -16.28
N PRO A 152 -4.88 -8.78 -17.49
CA PRO A 152 -3.89 -9.42 -18.32
C PRO A 152 -2.51 -9.22 -17.68
N ARG A 153 -1.72 -10.30 -17.60
CA ARG A 153 -0.32 -10.19 -17.22
C ARG A 153 0.50 -9.89 -18.47
N VAL A 154 1.21 -8.76 -18.46
CA VAL A 154 2.29 -8.51 -19.40
C VAL A 154 3.59 -8.81 -18.66
N PRO A 155 4.33 -9.88 -18.99
CA PRO A 155 5.59 -10.17 -18.33
C PRO A 155 6.53 -8.97 -18.44
N SER A 156 7.07 -8.52 -17.31
CA SER A 156 8.20 -7.60 -17.33
C SER A 156 9.39 -8.34 -17.98
N LEU A 157 10.02 -7.70 -18.97
CA LEU A 157 11.23 -8.27 -19.59
C LEU A 157 12.27 -8.53 -18.50
N PRO A 158 13.07 -9.61 -18.60
CA PRO A 158 14.18 -9.86 -17.68
C PRO A 158 15.03 -8.60 -17.54
N THR A 159 15.42 -8.27 -16.31
CA THR A 159 16.17 -7.05 -15.97
C THR A 159 17.44 -6.86 -16.82
N GLU A 160 18.00 -7.92 -17.40
CA GLU A 160 19.17 -7.85 -18.31
C GLU A 160 18.91 -7.13 -19.63
N GLU A 161 17.67 -7.07 -20.13
CA GLU A 161 17.36 -6.50 -21.43
C GLU A 161 17.12 -4.98 -21.37
N LEU A 162 16.69 -4.47 -20.22
CA LEU A 162 16.55 -3.02 -19.96
C LEU A 162 17.92 -2.31 -19.90
N SER A 163 18.98 -3.02 -19.53
CA SER A 163 20.34 -2.48 -19.52
C SER A 163 20.91 -2.24 -20.92
N ARG A 164 20.37 -2.91 -21.97
CA ARG A 164 20.84 -2.73 -23.34
C ARG A 164 20.25 -1.50 -24.04
N HIS A 165 19.10 -1.00 -23.57
CA HIS A 165 18.43 0.16 -24.16
C HIS A 165 18.70 1.49 -23.45
N ALA A 166 19.32 1.48 -22.27
CA ALA A 166 19.70 2.69 -21.53
C ALA A 166 21.01 3.35 -22.01
N GLY A 167 21.63 2.83 -23.07
CA GLY A 167 22.94 3.29 -23.58
C GLY A 167 22.91 4.40 -24.64
N ALA A 168 21.74 4.92 -25.02
CA ALA A 168 21.65 5.90 -26.11
C ALA A 168 20.62 7.00 -25.82
N ASP A 169 21.00 7.95 -24.96
CA ASP A 169 20.66 9.38 -25.03
C ASP A 169 21.02 10.04 -23.68
N GLN A 170 22.25 10.55 -23.59
CA GLN A 170 22.62 11.52 -22.57
C GLN A 170 23.12 12.79 -23.25
N SER A 171 22.20 13.57 -23.82
CA SER A 171 22.43 15.00 -24.01
C SER A 171 21.13 15.79 -23.83
N GLY A 172 20.69 15.94 -22.58
CA GLY A 172 19.53 16.74 -22.21
C GLY A 172 19.70 17.37 -20.84
N SER A 173 20.11 18.64 -20.81
CA SER A 173 20.25 19.48 -19.62
C SER A 173 18.91 19.66 -18.89
N TRP A 174 18.82 19.26 -17.62
CA TRP A 174 17.69 19.59 -16.73
C TRP A 174 17.95 20.89 -15.95
N PRO A 175 16.95 21.77 -15.74
CA PRO A 175 17.17 23.04 -15.06
C PRO A 175 17.35 22.88 -13.55
N LYS A 176 18.32 23.62 -12.98
CA LYS A 176 18.55 23.77 -11.54
C LYS A 176 17.45 24.61 -10.90
N TRP A 177 16.73 24.05 -9.91
CA TRP A 177 15.87 24.81 -9.01
C TRP A 177 16.70 25.55 -7.94
N ARG A 178 16.43 26.86 -7.76
CA ARG A 178 16.95 27.70 -6.66
C ARG A 178 15.83 27.95 -5.64
N GLY A 179 16.18 27.95 -4.35
CA GLY A 179 15.24 28.09 -3.23
C GLY A 179 15.10 29.51 -2.65
N GLY A 180 14.33 29.57 -1.55
CA GLY A 180 14.16 30.67 -0.60
C GLY A 180 12.68 30.81 -0.19
N ALA A 181 12.26 31.19 1.03
CA ALA A 181 12.81 31.29 2.38
C ALA A 181 11.61 31.51 3.36
N GLU A 182 11.80 31.10 4.62
CA GLU A 182 11.18 31.43 5.94
C GLU A 182 9.92 32.33 6.13
N GLY A 183 9.15 32.00 7.19
CA GLY A 183 8.21 32.90 7.91
C GLY A 183 7.60 32.24 9.18
N ARG A 184 7.63 32.94 10.33
CA ARG A 184 7.39 32.45 11.71
C ARG A 184 5.95 32.68 12.25
N ASP A 185 5.55 31.78 13.17
CA ASP A 185 4.95 31.94 14.52
C ASP A 185 3.76 32.88 14.83
N SER A 186 2.72 32.36 15.52
CA SER A 186 2.08 32.94 16.73
C SER A 186 0.75 32.26 17.19
N GLY A 187 0.66 31.83 18.46
CA GLY A 187 -0.45 32.17 19.40
C GLY A 187 -1.63 31.20 19.68
N ASP A 188 -1.65 30.61 20.89
CA ASP A 188 -2.72 29.88 21.66
C ASP A 188 -3.95 30.78 22.07
N PRO A 189 -5.09 30.36 22.75
CA PRO A 189 -5.22 29.29 23.79
C PRO A 189 -6.61 28.60 24.14
N VAL A 190 -6.55 27.60 25.06
CA VAL A 190 -7.50 27.03 26.10
C VAL A 190 -8.63 25.98 25.82
N SER A 191 -8.59 24.93 26.68
CA SER A 191 -9.39 23.72 27.10
C SER A 191 -10.90 23.90 27.54
N PRO A 192 -11.69 22.92 28.10
CA PRO A 192 -11.39 21.56 28.68
C PRO A 192 -12.47 20.40 28.58
N HIS A 193 -12.10 19.23 29.14
CA HIS A 193 -12.90 18.02 29.54
C HIS A 193 -13.46 17.09 28.43
N SER A 194 -13.18 15.79 28.42
CA SER A 194 -13.74 14.83 29.38
C SER A 194 -12.95 13.51 29.43
N LEU A 195 -12.87 12.96 30.64
CA LEU A 195 -12.32 11.65 31.00
C LEU A 195 -13.11 10.53 30.29
N VAL A 196 -12.42 9.63 29.59
CA VAL A 196 -12.94 8.30 29.25
C VAL A 196 -11.87 7.26 29.59
N THR A 197 -12.25 6.31 30.43
CA THR A 197 -11.45 5.18 30.92
C THR A 197 -11.08 4.19 29.80
N PRO A 198 -9.98 3.44 29.92
CA PRO A 198 -9.51 2.56 28.84
C PRO A 198 -10.35 1.28 28.77
N GLN A 199 -11.01 1.04 27.63
CA GLN A 199 -11.51 -0.28 27.25
C GLN A 199 -10.53 -0.96 26.28
N ASP A 200 -10.41 -2.26 26.47
CA ASP A 200 -9.40 -3.18 25.93
C ASP A 200 -9.32 -3.16 24.39
N LYS A 201 -8.15 -2.79 23.84
CA LYS A 201 -7.95 -2.47 22.41
C LYS A 201 -7.38 -3.64 21.60
N SER A 202 -8.10 -4.75 21.53
CA SER A 202 -7.75 -5.88 20.65
C SER A 202 -8.73 -6.07 19.49
N ASN A 203 -9.04 -5.00 18.74
CA ASN A 203 -9.78 -5.12 17.49
C ASN A 203 -8.81 -5.19 16.31
N VAL A 204 -8.56 -6.39 15.81
CA VAL A 204 -7.87 -6.61 14.53
C VAL A 204 -8.90 -6.43 13.41
N HIS A 205 -8.90 -5.26 12.76
CA HIS A 205 -9.75 -5.00 11.59
C HIS A 205 -9.04 -5.43 10.31
N CYS A 206 -9.66 -6.35 9.54
CA CYS A 206 -9.09 -6.95 8.35
C CYS A 206 -9.72 -6.36 7.09
N SER A 207 -8.93 -5.66 6.26
CA SER A 207 -9.29 -5.42 4.86
C SER A 207 -8.84 -6.65 4.05
N GLN A 208 -9.80 -7.37 3.46
CA GLN A 208 -9.53 -8.61 2.72
C GLN A 208 -9.29 -8.34 1.24
N TYR A 209 -8.35 -9.07 0.65
CA TYR A 209 -8.18 -9.23 -0.79
C TYR A 209 -8.51 -10.67 -1.14
N SER A 210 -9.38 -10.88 -2.13
CA SER A 210 -9.43 -12.15 -2.85
C SER A 210 -8.89 -11.89 -4.25
N PHE A 211 -7.78 -12.55 -4.59
CA PHE A 211 -7.26 -12.57 -5.94
C PHE A 211 -7.51 -13.96 -6.53
N ASP A 212 -8.55 -14.07 -7.35
CA ASP A 212 -8.71 -15.22 -8.26
C ASP A 212 -7.81 -15.00 -9.47
N LEU A 213 -6.50 -15.13 -9.25
CA LEU A 213 -5.55 -15.28 -10.35
C LEU A 213 -5.86 -16.63 -11.00
N VAL A 214 -6.23 -16.64 -12.28
CA VAL A 214 -6.38 -17.88 -13.05
C VAL A 214 -5.04 -18.63 -12.94
N PRO A 215 -4.99 -19.77 -12.23
CA PRO A 215 -3.72 -20.41 -11.95
C PRO A 215 -3.17 -21.00 -13.24
N PRO A 216 -1.87 -20.86 -13.55
CA PRO A 216 -1.23 -21.82 -14.44
C PRO A 216 -1.38 -23.21 -13.79
N SER A 217 -1.58 -24.26 -14.58
CA SER A 217 -1.76 -25.63 -14.08
C SER A 217 -0.54 -26.08 -13.24
N GLY A 218 -0.63 -25.98 -11.91
CA GLY A 218 0.43 -26.36 -10.96
C GLY A 218 0.20 -25.79 -9.55
N PRO A 219 0.96 -26.25 -8.52
CA PRO A 219 0.88 -25.70 -7.16
C PRO A 219 1.33 -24.23 -7.12
N ARG A 220 0.66 -23.40 -6.31
CA ARG A 220 1.02 -21.98 -6.13
C ARG A 220 2.46 -21.88 -5.63
N GLN A 221 3.31 -21.15 -6.34
CA GLN A 221 4.70 -20.91 -5.93
C GLN A 221 4.79 -19.58 -5.17
N TYR A 222 5.31 -19.63 -3.94
CA TYR A 222 5.58 -18.47 -3.10
C TYR A 222 7.09 -18.28 -2.96
N THR A 223 7.58 -17.07 -3.26
CA THR A 223 8.95 -16.66 -2.95
C THR A 223 8.98 -15.21 -2.48
N ASP A 224 9.72 -14.96 -1.41
CA ASP A 224 10.01 -13.61 -0.89
C ASP A 224 11.22 -13.01 -1.64
N ARG A 225 11.09 -11.78 -2.15
CA ARG A 225 12.25 -10.95 -2.54
C ARG A 225 12.14 -9.57 -1.90
N ALA A 226 12.85 -9.37 -0.80
CA ALA A 226 13.26 -8.04 -0.35
C ALA A 226 14.29 -7.42 -1.35
N PRO A 227 14.40 -6.09 -1.45
CA PRO A 227 15.51 -5.47 -2.16
C PRO A 227 16.84 -5.93 -1.53
N ARG A 228 17.76 -6.41 -2.37
CA ARG A 228 19.14 -6.67 -1.95
C ARG A 228 19.76 -5.34 -1.52
N ASP A 229 20.42 -5.32 -0.36
CA ASP A 229 21.28 -4.21 0.02
C ASP A 229 22.30 -4.01 -1.12
N ILE A 230 22.19 -2.88 -1.82
CA ILE A 230 23.20 -2.45 -2.77
C ILE A 230 24.30 -1.79 -1.93
N PRO A 231 25.57 -2.23 -2.04
CA PRO A 231 26.67 -1.68 -1.26
C PRO A 231 26.91 -0.18 -1.53
#